data_AF-A0A6P4C6K9-F1
#
_entry.id   AF-A0A6P4C6K9-F1
#
_cell.length_a   1.000
_cell.length_b   1.000
_cell.length_c   1.000
_cell.angle_alpha   90.00
_cell.angle_beta   90.00
_cell.angle_gamma   90.00
#
_symmetry.space_group_name_H-M   'P 1'
#
loop_
_entity.id
_entity.type
_entity.pdbx_description
1 polymer ?
#
loop_
_entity_poly.entity_id
_entity_poly.type
_entity_poly.pdbx_seq_one_letter_code
_entity_poly.pdbx_strand_id
1 'polypeptide(L)'
;MQERKCEIENMEESKGRVCVTGGTGFIGSWIIKNLLQHGYSVNTTLRSNPEHKRDISFLTNLPGASQNLQILSADLSNPESFGAAIEGCIGVFHVASPMEFELKEPEEVMIKRTTDGAVGILKACLNSKTLKRVIYTSSSSAVLYHNSGKDDNEEVVLDESFWNDVDYLRASKMNGWLYYVSKTLTEKIIN
;
A
#
# COMPACT_ATOMS: atom_id res chain seq x y z
N MET A 1 22.13 -42.99 32.58
CA MET A 1 21.82 -41.64 33.07
C MET A 1 22.03 -40.71 31.89
N GLN A 2 20.96 -40.31 31.21
CA GLN A 2 21.03 -39.59 29.94
C GLN A 2 20.21 -38.31 30.09
N GLU A 3 20.90 -37.19 30.16
CA GLU A 3 20.32 -35.86 30.30
C GLU A 3 19.59 -35.51 29.01
N ARG A 4 18.27 -35.33 29.10
CA ARG A 4 17.46 -34.69 28.05
C ARG A 4 17.69 -33.19 28.17
N LYS A 5 18.56 -32.62 27.34
CA LYS A 5 18.51 -31.18 27.03
C LYS A 5 17.22 -30.92 26.26
N CYS A 6 16.24 -30.33 26.96
CA CYS A 6 15.12 -29.68 26.33
C CYS A 6 15.67 -28.37 25.74
N GLU A 7 15.97 -28.39 24.43
CA GLU A 7 16.22 -27.18 23.67
C GLU A 7 14.88 -26.44 23.56
N ILE A 8 14.65 -25.54 24.51
CA ILE A 8 13.64 -24.49 24.36
C ILE A 8 14.26 -23.51 23.36
N GLU A 9 14.01 -23.74 22.07
CA GLU A 9 14.21 -22.70 21.06
C GLU A 9 13.35 -21.50 21.49
N ASN A 10 14.00 -20.38 21.76
CA ASN A 10 13.33 -19.10 22.01
C ASN A 10 12.55 -18.72 20.74
N MET A 11 11.28 -19.16 20.64
CA MET A 11 10.33 -18.55 19.72
C MET A 11 10.11 -17.13 20.24
N GLU A 12 10.81 -16.15 19.65
CA GLU A 12 10.48 -14.74 19.84
C GLU A 12 8.98 -14.58 19.57
N GLU A 13 8.24 -14.16 20.59
CA GLU A 13 6.82 -13.88 20.49
C GLU A 13 6.62 -12.81 19.40
N SER A 14 5.79 -13.14 18.40
CA SER A 14 5.55 -12.24 17.25
C SER A 14 5.16 -10.85 17.74
N LYS A 15 5.76 -9.80 17.17
CA LYS A 15 5.41 -8.39 17.48
C LYS A 15 4.00 -7.99 17.04
N GLY A 16 3.25 -8.94 16.49
CA GLY A 16 1.91 -8.78 15.98
C GLY A 16 1.86 -9.01 14.47
N ARG A 17 0.64 -9.07 13.95
CA ARG A 17 0.37 -9.25 12.53
C ARG A 17 0.07 -7.92 11.88
N VAL A 18 0.62 -7.66 10.69
CA VAL A 18 0.32 -6.45 9.91
C VAL A 18 -0.06 -6.81 8.49
N CYS A 19 -0.89 -5.99 7.86
CA CYS A 19 -1.27 -6.14 6.46
C CYS A 19 -0.47 -5.16 5.58
N VAL A 20 0.13 -5.63 4.49
CA VAL A 20 0.78 -4.80 3.46
C VAL A 20 0.04 -5.02 2.14
N THR A 21 -0.65 -4.00 1.63
CA THR A 21 -1.35 -4.16 0.35
C THR A 21 -0.37 -4.02 -0.82
N GLY A 22 -0.52 -4.83 -1.87
CA GLY A 22 0.31 -4.70 -3.07
C GLY A 22 1.76 -5.16 -2.88
N GLY A 23 1.99 -6.24 -2.12
CA GLY A 23 3.33 -6.70 -1.75
C GLY A 23 4.25 -7.11 -2.89
N THR A 24 3.73 -7.37 -4.09
CA THR A 24 4.56 -7.60 -5.28
C THR A 24 5.13 -6.33 -5.91
N GLY A 25 4.70 -5.16 -5.42
CA GLY A 25 5.26 -3.88 -5.84
C GLY A 25 6.66 -3.64 -5.26
N PHE A 26 7.36 -2.67 -5.85
CA PHE A 26 8.70 -2.29 -5.43
C PHE A 26 8.75 -1.93 -3.94
N ILE A 27 7.98 -0.93 -3.50
CA ILE A 27 7.95 -0.50 -2.09
C ILE A 27 7.37 -1.58 -1.17
N GLY A 28 6.29 -2.23 -1.61
CA GLY A 28 5.59 -3.26 -0.80
C GLY A 28 6.51 -4.42 -0.42
N SER A 29 7.31 -4.92 -1.36
CA SER A 29 8.22 -6.05 -1.11
C SER A 29 9.32 -5.73 -0.10
N TRP A 30 9.88 -4.52 -0.16
CA TRP A 30 10.87 -4.05 0.81
C TRP A 30 10.27 -3.83 2.20
N ILE A 31 9.05 -3.31 2.28
CA ILE A 31 8.33 -3.20 3.56
C ILE A 31 8.14 -4.60 4.17
N ILE A 32 7.67 -5.58 3.39
CA ILE A 32 7.49 -6.97 3.85
C ILE A 32 8.81 -7.55 4.37
N LYS A 33 9.90 -7.41 3.60
CA LYS A 33 11.23 -7.87 4.01
C LYS A 33 11.63 -7.28 5.36
N ASN A 34 11.51 -5.97 5.53
CA ASN A 34 11.88 -5.31 6.78
C ASN A 34 11.00 -5.74 7.95
N LEU A 35 9.68 -5.86 7.74
CA LEU A 35 8.75 -6.31 8.79
C LEU A 35 9.09 -7.72 9.29
N LEU A 36 9.33 -8.65 8.36
CA LEU A 36 9.76 -10.02 8.71
C LEU A 36 11.08 -10.02 9.48
N GLN A 37 12.07 -9.23 9.04
CA GLN A 37 13.36 -9.09 9.74
C GLN A 37 13.24 -8.52 11.15
N HIS A 38 12.17 -7.77 11.45
CA HIS A 38 11.94 -7.18 12.77
C HIS A 38 10.98 -8.00 13.65
N GLY A 39 10.60 -9.21 13.24
CA GLY A 39 9.79 -10.14 14.04
C GLY A 39 8.27 -9.96 13.92
N TYR A 40 7.79 -9.31 12.85
CA TYR A 40 6.35 -9.25 12.56
C TYR A 40 5.89 -10.42 11.71
N SER A 41 4.64 -10.85 11.91
CA SER A 41 3.92 -11.64 10.92
C SER A 41 3.24 -10.71 9.91
N VAL A 42 3.26 -11.06 8.63
CA VAL A 42 2.80 -10.20 7.54
C VAL A 42 1.75 -10.91 6.71
N ASN A 43 0.58 -10.29 6.60
CA ASN A 43 -0.38 -10.57 5.53
C ASN A 43 -0.05 -9.63 4.36
N THR A 44 0.02 -10.14 3.15
CA THR A 44 0.16 -9.31 1.95
C THR A 44 -0.92 -9.61 0.93
N THR A 45 -1.35 -8.59 0.19
CA THR A 45 -2.32 -8.75 -0.88
C THR A 45 -1.73 -8.65 -2.27
N LEU A 46 -2.16 -9.55 -3.15
CA LEU A 46 -1.82 -9.58 -4.57
C LEU A 46 -3.10 -9.62 -5.40
N ARG A 47 -3.07 -9.00 -6.59
CA ARG A 47 -4.14 -9.18 -7.57
C ARG A 47 -3.97 -10.53 -8.25
N SER A 48 -5.01 -11.36 -8.20
CA SER A 48 -5.05 -12.62 -8.93
C SER A 48 -5.17 -12.34 -10.43
N ASN A 49 -4.26 -12.91 -11.22
CA ASN A 49 -4.38 -12.95 -12.67
C ASN A 49 -4.23 -14.41 -13.13
N PRO A 50 -5.32 -15.07 -13.55
CA PRO A 50 -5.28 -16.46 -13.99
C PRO A 50 -4.38 -16.70 -15.20
N GLU A 51 -4.26 -15.71 -16.09
CA GLU A 51 -3.49 -15.82 -17.33
C GLU A 51 -1.99 -15.53 -17.13
N HIS A 52 -1.66 -14.73 -16.11
CA HIS A 52 -0.29 -14.30 -15.85
C HIS A 52 0.05 -14.51 -14.37
N LYS A 53 0.59 -15.69 -14.07
CA LYS A 53 1.18 -15.96 -12.75
C LYS A 53 2.47 -15.13 -12.61
N ARG A 54 2.45 -14.16 -11.70
CA ARG A 54 3.66 -13.44 -11.31
C ARG A 54 4.56 -14.36 -10.50
N ASP A 55 5.86 -14.27 -10.74
CA ASP A 55 6.84 -14.82 -9.81
C ASP A 55 6.74 -14.07 -8.47
N ILE A 56 6.63 -14.83 -7.39
CA ILE A 56 6.56 -14.33 -6.02
C ILE A 56 7.69 -14.92 -5.16
N SER A 57 8.66 -15.60 -5.80
CA SER A 57 9.80 -16.24 -5.13
C SER A 57 10.60 -15.26 -4.29
N PHE A 58 10.73 -14.00 -4.75
CA PHE A 58 11.40 -12.93 -4.01
C PHE A 58 10.71 -12.55 -2.69
N LEU A 59 9.43 -12.89 -2.51
CA LEU A 59 8.72 -12.75 -1.23
C LEU A 59 8.80 -14.06 -0.42
N THR A 60 8.52 -15.19 -1.06
CA THR A 60 8.42 -16.48 -0.35
C THR A 60 9.78 -17.02 0.11
N ASN A 61 10.88 -16.58 -0.52
CA ASN A 61 12.25 -16.96 -0.15
C ASN A 61 12.87 -16.00 0.89
N LEU A 62 12.13 -15.00 1.38
CA LEU A 62 12.63 -14.14 2.46
C LEU A 62 12.80 -14.95 3.76
N PRO A 63 13.83 -14.67 4.58
CA PRO A 63 13.96 -15.30 5.88
C PRO A 63 12.69 -15.13 6.73
N GLY A 64 12.18 -16.23 7.27
CA GLY A 64 10.95 -16.26 8.08
C GLY A 64 9.64 -16.23 7.29
N ALA A 65 9.66 -16.10 5.95
CA ALA A 65 8.44 -16.01 5.16
C ALA A 65 7.57 -17.28 5.24
N SER A 66 8.16 -18.47 5.29
CA SER A 66 7.40 -19.72 5.34
C SER A 66 6.53 -19.86 6.59
N GLN A 67 6.91 -19.20 7.70
CA GLN A 67 6.13 -19.18 8.95
C GLN A 67 5.30 -17.90 9.11
N ASN A 68 5.85 -16.75 8.68
CA ASN A 68 5.33 -15.44 9.04
C ASN A 68 4.71 -14.66 7.88
N LEU A 69 4.78 -15.13 6.64
CA LEU A 69 4.16 -14.47 5.49
C LEU A 69 2.90 -15.23 5.02
N GLN A 70 1.78 -14.52 4.96
CA GLN A 70 0.55 -14.99 4.31
C GLN A 70 0.26 -14.15 3.08
N ILE A 71 0.00 -14.80 1.95
CA ILE A 71 -0.30 -14.15 0.67
C ILE A 71 -1.78 -14.36 0.37
N LEU A 72 -2.54 -13.28 0.28
CA LEU A 72 -3.98 -13.28 0.02
C LEU A 72 -4.30 -12.57 -1.30
N SER A 73 -5.40 -12.96 -1.93
CA SER A 73 -5.91 -12.28 -3.13
C SER A 73 -6.79 -11.10 -2.72
N ALA A 74 -6.49 -9.90 -3.22
CA ALA A 74 -7.38 -8.74 -3.10
C ALA A 74 -7.18 -7.77 -4.27
N ASP A 75 -8.19 -6.97 -4.58
CA ASP A 75 -8.18 -5.99 -5.66
C ASP A 75 -8.89 -4.71 -5.24
N LEU A 76 -8.32 -3.54 -5.58
CA LEU A 76 -8.93 -2.23 -5.31
C LEU A 76 -10.28 -2.05 -6.02
N SER A 77 -10.51 -2.75 -7.13
CA SER A 77 -11.82 -2.79 -7.80
C SER A 77 -12.89 -3.55 -7.00
N ASN A 78 -12.49 -4.33 -5.99
CA ASN A 78 -13.37 -5.05 -5.08
C ASN A 78 -12.92 -4.82 -3.62
N PRO A 79 -13.26 -3.67 -3.02
CA PRO A 79 -12.70 -3.28 -1.72
C PRO A 79 -13.05 -4.24 -0.57
N GLU A 80 -14.14 -5.00 -0.67
CA GLU A 80 -14.51 -6.02 0.33
C GLU A 80 -13.53 -7.22 0.35
N SER A 81 -12.74 -7.41 -0.71
CA SER A 81 -11.73 -8.47 -0.79
C SER A 81 -10.56 -8.31 0.19
N PHE A 82 -10.39 -7.13 0.80
CA PHE A 82 -9.29 -6.87 1.75
C PHE A 82 -9.58 -7.34 3.18
N GLY A 83 -10.84 -7.66 3.52
CA GLY A 83 -11.23 -8.00 4.90
C GLY A 83 -10.40 -9.13 5.51
N ALA A 84 -10.23 -10.24 4.79
CA ALA A 84 -9.46 -11.39 5.25
C ALA A 84 -7.96 -11.07 5.47
N ALA A 85 -7.40 -10.13 4.69
CA ALA A 85 -6.00 -9.74 4.86
C ALA A 85 -5.80 -8.82 6.07
N ILE A 86 -6.83 -8.05 6.45
CA ILE A 86 -6.80 -7.06 7.54
C ILE A 86 -7.19 -7.71 8.88
N GLU A 87 -7.98 -8.79 8.86
CA GLU A 87 -8.43 -9.48 10.06
C GLU A 87 -7.27 -9.88 10.98
N GLY A 88 -7.40 -9.57 12.27
CA GLY A 88 -6.38 -9.83 13.29
C GLY A 88 -5.10 -8.99 13.18
N CYS A 89 -5.00 -8.10 12.19
CA CYS A 89 -3.84 -7.21 12.07
C CYS A 89 -3.91 -6.08 13.10
N ILE A 90 -2.73 -5.66 13.58
CA ILE A 90 -2.53 -4.50 14.45
C ILE A 90 -2.22 -3.22 13.65
N GLY A 91 -1.85 -3.35 12.38
CA GLY A 91 -1.61 -2.23 11.48
C GLY A 91 -1.77 -2.60 10.01
N VAL A 92 -2.09 -1.60 9.17
CA VAL A 92 -2.15 -1.75 7.71
C VAL A 92 -1.21 -0.76 7.06
N PHE A 93 -0.38 -1.23 6.13
CA PHE A 93 0.37 -0.43 5.16
C PHE A 93 -0.39 -0.50 3.83
N HIS A 94 -1.13 0.56 3.50
CA HIS A 94 -1.80 0.67 2.21
C HIS A 94 -0.82 1.23 1.17
N VAL A 95 -0.18 0.31 0.43
CA VAL A 95 0.84 0.62 -0.58
C VAL A 95 0.31 0.38 -2.01
N ALA A 96 -0.67 -0.51 -2.17
CA ALA A 96 -1.26 -0.79 -3.47
C ALA A 96 -1.84 0.47 -4.12
N SER A 97 -1.37 0.77 -5.32
CA SER A 97 -1.94 1.78 -6.21
C SER A 97 -1.80 1.27 -7.64
N PRO A 98 -2.78 1.49 -8.53
CA PRO A 98 -2.55 1.34 -9.95
C PRO A 98 -1.47 2.34 -10.36
N MET A 99 -0.47 1.84 -11.07
CA MET A 99 0.55 2.64 -11.74
C MET A 99 0.32 2.44 -13.23
N GLU A 100 -0.30 3.42 -13.86
CA GLU A 100 -0.67 3.39 -15.27
C GLU A 100 -0.24 4.72 -15.88
N PHE A 101 0.77 4.66 -16.75
CA PHE A 101 1.30 5.84 -17.45
C PHE A 101 0.86 5.90 -18.92
N GLU A 102 0.29 4.81 -19.44
CA GLU A 102 -0.05 4.66 -20.87
C GLU A 102 -1.52 4.99 -21.17
N LEU A 103 -2.29 5.51 -20.20
CA LEU A 103 -3.69 5.96 -20.34
C LEU A 103 -4.62 4.90 -20.99
N LYS A 104 -4.40 3.61 -20.71
CA LYS A 104 -5.21 2.51 -21.26
C LYS A 104 -6.63 2.45 -20.70
N GLU A 105 -6.86 3.10 -19.56
CA GLU A 105 -8.12 3.09 -18.84
C GLU A 105 -8.66 4.53 -18.70
N PRO A 106 -9.99 4.75 -18.81
CA PRO A 106 -10.59 6.06 -18.59
C PRO A 106 -10.27 6.64 -17.20
N GLU A 107 -10.19 7.98 -17.12
CA GLU A 107 -9.88 8.70 -15.88
C GLU A 107 -10.83 8.30 -14.75
N GLU A 108 -12.14 8.27 -15.03
CA GLU A 108 -13.17 8.03 -14.04
C GLU A 108 -13.05 6.62 -13.44
N VAL A 109 -12.68 5.64 -14.26
CA VAL A 109 -12.50 4.25 -13.82
C VAL A 109 -11.29 4.14 -12.90
N MET A 110 -10.17 4.79 -13.25
CA MET A 110 -8.97 4.77 -12.42
C MET A 110 -9.18 5.48 -11.09
N ILE A 111 -9.73 6.70 -11.11
CA ILE A 111 -10.01 7.48 -9.89
C ILE A 111 -11.00 6.72 -9.01
N LYS A 112 -12.08 6.19 -9.57
CA LYS A 112 -13.06 5.43 -8.79
C LYS A 112 -12.42 4.22 -8.13
N ARG A 113 -11.60 3.45 -8.87
CA ARG A 113 -10.90 2.28 -8.33
C ARG A 113 -9.95 2.64 -7.18
N THR A 114 -9.20 3.72 -7.29
CA THR A 114 -8.24 4.12 -6.23
C THR A 114 -8.93 4.69 -5.01
N THR A 115 -9.90 5.57 -5.22
CA THR A 115 -10.65 6.22 -4.14
C THR A 115 -11.54 5.22 -3.39
N ASP A 116 -12.38 4.45 -4.10
CA ASP A 116 -13.23 3.44 -3.46
C ASP A 116 -12.41 2.32 -2.83
N GLY A 117 -11.30 1.93 -3.46
CA GLY A 117 -10.36 0.97 -2.91
C GLY A 117 -9.78 1.40 -1.57
N ALA A 118 -9.27 2.63 -1.49
CA ALA A 118 -8.73 3.19 -0.25
C ALA A 118 -9.81 3.34 0.83
N VAL A 119 -10.99 3.87 0.47
CA VAL A 119 -12.13 4.01 1.38
C VAL A 119 -12.59 2.66 1.92
N GLY A 120 -12.69 1.64 1.07
CA GLY A 120 -13.10 0.30 1.49
C GLY A 120 -12.07 -0.38 2.39
N ILE A 121 -10.78 -0.21 2.14
CA ILE A 121 -9.71 -0.64 3.06
C ILE A 121 -9.88 0.05 4.43
N LEU A 122 -10.14 1.36 4.46
CA LEU A 122 -10.36 2.07 5.72
C LEU A 122 -11.64 1.62 6.43
N LYS A 123 -12.71 1.32 5.71
CA LYS A 123 -13.93 0.73 6.30
C LYS A 123 -13.65 -0.63 6.93
N ALA A 124 -12.92 -1.51 6.24
CA ALA A 124 -12.49 -2.79 6.81
C ALA A 124 -11.61 -2.59 8.05
N CYS A 125 -10.74 -1.57 8.04
CA CYS A 125 -9.93 -1.19 9.18
C CYS A 125 -10.77 -0.71 10.38
N LEU A 126 -11.80 0.12 10.15
CA LEU A 126 -12.70 0.61 11.19
C LEU A 126 -13.52 -0.52 11.85
N ASN A 127 -13.81 -1.58 11.10
CA ASN A 127 -14.51 -2.76 11.61
C ASN A 127 -13.58 -3.72 12.39
N SER A 128 -12.27 -3.49 12.37
CA SER A 128 -11.30 -4.34 13.08
C SER A 128 -11.18 -3.95 14.55
N LYS A 129 -11.20 -4.95 15.43
CA LYS A 129 -11.02 -4.77 16.88
C LYS A 129 -9.55 -4.68 17.32
N THR A 130 -8.62 -5.12 16.46
CA THR A 130 -7.18 -5.22 16.79
C THR A 130 -6.36 -4.10 16.19
N LEU A 131 -6.89 -3.43 15.17
CA LEU A 131 -6.15 -2.46 14.39
C LEU A 131 -5.90 -1.17 15.17
N LYS A 132 -4.66 -0.70 15.15
CA LYS A 132 -4.22 0.50 15.87
C LYS A 132 -3.85 1.65 14.95
N ARG A 133 -3.40 1.35 13.72
CA ARG A 133 -2.92 2.37 12.78
C ARG A 133 -3.02 1.90 11.34
N VAL A 134 -3.39 2.83 10.46
CA VAL A 134 -3.23 2.70 9.01
C VAL A 134 -2.14 3.65 8.57
N ILE A 135 -1.25 3.17 7.70
CA ILE A 135 -0.19 3.94 7.05
C ILE A 135 -0.52 3.92 5.56
N TYR A 136 -0.82 5.08 5.00
CA TYR A 136 -1.05 5.24 3.56
C TYR A 136 0.23 5.72 2.87
N THR A 137 0.67 4.99 1.84
CA THR A 137 1.78 5.47 1.01
C THR A 137 1.21 6.46 -0.01
N SER A 138 1.29 7.76 0.29
CA SER A 138 0.98 8.80 -0.69
C SER A 138 2.10 8.95 -1.73
N SER A 139 2.24 10.12 -2.36
CA SER A 139 3.23 10.43 -3.37
C SER A 139 3.57 11.92 -3.32
N SER A 140 4.81 12.28 -3.64
CA SER A 140 5.17 13.68 -3.90
C SER A 140 4.31 14.32 -4.99
N SER A 141 3.73 13.51 -5.89
CA SER A 141 2.76 13.99 -6.87
C SER A 141 1.46 14.53 -6.26
N ALA A 142 1.19 14.35 -4.97
CA ALA A 142 0.08 15.01 -4.29
C ALA A 142 0.39 16.47 -3.89
N VAL A 143 1.65 16.91 -4.01
CA VAL A 143 2.11 18.25 -3.59
C VAL A 143 2.87 19.03 -4.66
N LEU A 144 3.58 18.36 -5.58
CA LEU A 144 4.56 18.99 -6.49
C LEU A 144 3.99 20.02 -7.46
N TYR A 145 2.82 19.78 -8.06
CA TYR A 145 2.31 20.60 -9.18
C TYR A 145 1.24 21.59 -8.71
N HIS A 146 1.57 22.39 -7.70
CA HIS A 146 0.68 23.43 -7.23
C HIS A 146 0.75 24.67 -8.14
N ASN A 147 -0.40 25.23 -8.47
CA ASN A 147 -0.44 26.57 -9.08
C ASN A 147 -0.24 27.61 -7.97
N SER A 148 1.01 27.93 -7.62
CA SER A 148 1.27 28.94 -6.58
C SER A 148 0.94 30.37 -7.00
N GLY A 149 0.70 30.61 -8.29
CA GLY A 149 0.63 31.97 -8.83
C GLY A 149 1.93 32.76 -8.64
N LYS A 150 3.05 32.09 -8.32
CA LYS A 150 4.39 32.68 -8.19
C LYS A 150 5.15 32.50 -9.51
N ASP A 151 6.04 33.44 -9.79
CA ASP A 151 6.92 33.38 -10.96
C ASP A 151 7.80 32.13 -10.93
N ASP A 152 8.05 31.52 -12.10
CA ASP A 152 8.90 30.33 -12.29
C ASP A 152 10.35 30.49 -11.77
N ASN A 153 10.74 31.71 -11.37
CA ASN A 153 12.07 32.07 -10.86
C ASN A 153 12.17 32.09 -9.33
N GLU A 154 11.09 31.85 -8.59
CA GLU A 154 11.14 31.74 -7.13
C GLU A 154 11.35 30.29 -6.67
N GLU A 155 12.36 30.05 -5.85
CA GLU A 155 12.57 28.76 -5.21
C GLU A 155 11.45 28.49 -4.21
N VAL A 156 10.56 27.54 -4.53
CA VAL A 156 9.47 27.13 -3.64
C VAL A 156 9.90 25.90 -2.85
N VAL A 157 10.01 26.06 -1.53
CA VAL A 157 10.18 24.94 -0.59
C VAL A 157 8.79 24.40 -0.26
N LEU A 158 8.55 23.13 -0.61
CA LEU A 158 7.28 22.44 -0.36
C LEU A 158 7.29 21.74 1.00
N ASP A 159 6.16 21.80 1.69
CA ASP A 159 5.87 21.06 2.93
C ASP A 159 4.50 20.37 2.86
N GLU A 160 4.08 19.71 3.94
CA GLU A 160 2.83 18.96 4.03
C GLU A 160 1.56 19.83 3.99
N SER A 161 1.67 21.16 4.03
CA SER A 161 0.52 22.07 3.87
C SER A 161 0.13 22.27 2.40
N PHE A 162 1.01 21.91 1.46
CA PHE A 162 0.77 22.05 0.04
C PHE A 162 -0.11 20.93 -0.50
N TRP A 163 -0.92 21.28 -1.49
CA TRP A 163 -1.69 20.33 -2.29
C TRP A 163 -1.55 20.66 -3.76
N ASN A 164 -1.57 19.61 -4.57
CA ASN A 164 -1.55 19.72 -6.01
C ASN A 164 -2.87 20.32 -6.55
N ASP A 165 -2.75 21.10 -7.63
CA ASP A 165 -3.88 21.65 -8.38
C ASP A 165 -4.36 20.61 -9.41
N VAL A 166 -5.50 19.98 -9.12
CA VAL A 166 -6.08 18.93 -9.95
C VAL A 166 -6.52 19.46 -11.32
N ASP A 167 -6.98 20.70 -11.40
CA ASP A 167 -7.43 21.29 -12.66
C ASP A 167 -6.23 21.62 -13.55
N TYR A 168 -5.13 22.11 -12.96
CA TYR A 168 -3.85 22.25 -13.64
C TYR A 168 -3.34 20.91 -14.18
N LEU A 169 -3.35 19.85 -13.39
CA LEU A 169 -2.92 18.52 -13.84
C LEU A 169 -3.72 18.03 -15.05
N ARG A 170 -5.06 18.14 -14.99
CA ARG A 170 -5.96 17.77 -16.09
C ARG A 170 -5.71 18.59 -17.35
N ALA A 171 -5.45 19.89 -17.20
CA ALA A 171 -5.16 20.79 -18.31
C ALA A 171 -3.79 20.51 -18.94
N SER A 172 -2.77 20.27 -18.13
CA SER A 172 -1.39 20.06 -18.59
C SER A 172 -1.21 18.78 -19.42
N LYS A 173 -1.96 17.72 -19.08
CA LYS A 173 -1.84 16.37 -19.65
C LYS A 173 -0.40 15.84 -19.70
N MET A 174 0.45 16.26 -18.76
CA MET A 174 1.84 15.80 -18.67
C MET A 174 1.92 14.28 -18.44
N ASN A 175 3.04 13.65 -18.78
CA ASN A 175 3.21 12.21 -18.55
C ASN A 175 2.93 11.85 -17.09
N GLY A 176 1.98 10.93 -16.85
CA GLY A 176 1.57 10.51 -15.51
C GLY A 176 0.54 11.40 -14.82
N TRP A 177 -0.01 12.44 -15.48
CA TRP A 177 -1.01 13.34 -14.89
C TRP A 177 -2.17 12.60 -14.22
N LEU A 178 -2.67 11.52 -14.84
CA LEU A 178 -3.79 10.75 -14.30
C LEU A 178 -3.44 10.06 -12.97
N TYR A 179 -2.20 9.55 -12.85
CA TYR A 179 -1.70 9.02 -11.59
C TYR A 179 -1.62 10.13 -10.53
N TYR A 180 -1.15 11.32 -10.90
CA TYR A 180 -1.03 12.48 -9.99
C TYR A 180 -2.40 12.93 -9.49
N VAL A 181 -3.39 13.05 -10.38
CA VAL A 181 -4.79 13.35 -10.03
C VAL A 181 -5.34 12.29 -9.09
N SER A 182 -5.20 11.01 -9.45
CA SER A 182 -5.67 9.88 -8.65
C SER A 182 -5.08 9.89 -7.24
N LYS A 183 -3.77 10.09 -7.08
CA LYS A 183 -3.11 10.15 -5.77
C LYS A 183 -3.60 11.34 -4.94
N THR A 184 -3.67 12.52 -5.55
CA THR A 184 -4.12 13.74 -4.88
C THR A 184 -5.56 13.60 -4.37
N LEU A 185 -6.47 13.14 -5.22
CA LEU A 185 -7.88 12.97 -4.85
C LEU A 185 -8.07 11.86 -3.81
N THR A 186 -7.35 10.75 -3.94
CA THR A 186 -7.44 9.65 -2.97
C THR A 186 -6.99 10.12 -1.59
N GLU A 187 -5.87 10.82 -1.49
CA GLU A 187 -5.35 11.32 -0.21
C GLU A 187 -6.31 12.33 0.44
N LYS A 188 -6.87 13.27 -0.33
CA LYS A 188 -7.87 14.24 0.18
C LYS A 188 -9.15 13.58 0.72
N ILE A 189 -9.51 12.40 0.23
CA ILE A 189 -10.72 11.68 0.67
C ILE A 189 -10.48 10.93 1.99
N ILE A 190 -9.23 10.50 2.25
CA ILE A 190 -8.90 9.61 3.37
C ILE A 190 -8.13 10.28 4.52
N ASN A 191 -7.72 11.53 4.33
CA ASN A 191 -7.12 12.40 5.34
C ASN A 191 -8.21 13.23 6.02
#